data_AF-A0A942ZR91-F1
#
_entry.id   AF-A0A942ZR91-F1
#
_cell.length_a   1.000
_cell.length_b   1.000
_cell.length_c   1.000
_cell.angle_alpha   90.00
_cell.angle_beta   90.00
_cell.angle_gamma   90.00
#
_symmetry.space_group_name_H-M   'P 1'
#
loop_
_entity.id
_entity.type
_entity.pdbx_description
1 polymer ?
#
loop_
_entity_poly.entity_id
_entity_poly.type
_entity_poly.pdbx_seq_one_letter_code
_entity_poly.pdbx_strand_id
1 'polypeptide(L)'
;MAKSVNQKIKVFYLRKILLEKTDKNHYLTMLEILDALKERGIKAERKSIYNDIDMLRELGLEIINHKKLGYAVVKKDFDCDEIKLLVKGLDNIDIMESKKKHIINKLKTLVSIYEAKEILSE
;
A
#
# COMPACT_ATOMS: atom_id res chain seq x y z
N MET A 1 -18.70 15.88 -15.70
CA MET A 1 -18.21 16.86 -14.69
C MET A 1 -18.12 16.16 -13.34
N ALA A 2 -16.94 16.08 -12.73
CA ALA A 2 -16.73 15.39 -11.46
C ALA A 2 -17.48 16.11 -10.32
N LYS A 3 -18.59 15.53 -9.86
CA LYS A 3 -19.56 16.18 -8.97
C LYS A 3 -19.25 16.10 -7.46
N SER A 4 -18.06 15.66 -7.04
CA SER A 4 -17.66 15.77 -5.63
C SER A 4 -16.15 15.72 -5.45
N VAL A 5 -15.64 16.43 -4.43
CA VAL A 5 -14.23 16.41 -3.99
C VAL A 5 -13.73 14.98 -3.79
N ASN A 6 -14.62 14.07 -3.36
CA ASN A 6 -14.34 12.65 -3.16
C ASN A 6 -13.94 11.91 -4.46
N GLN A 7 -14.38 12.36 -5.63
CA GLN A 7 -13.97 11.73 -6.90
C GLN A 7 -12.53 12.07 -7.30
N LYS A 8 -12.04 13.28 -6.97
CA LYS A 8 -10.64 13.65 -7.22
C LYS A 8 -9.68 12.91 -6.31
N ILE A 9 -10.10 12.64 -5.08
CA ILE A 9 -9.29 11.96 -4.07
C ILE A 9 -9.36 10.42 -4.19
N LYS A 10 -10.36 9.88 -4.89
CA LYS A 10 -10.57 8.43 -5.11
C LYS A 10 -9.29 7.70 -5.56
N VAL A 11 -8.61 8.19 -6.60
CA VAL A 11 -7.40 7.55 -7.15
C VAL A 11 -6.25 7.51 -6.12
N PHE A 12 -6.13 8.54 -5.28
CA PHE A 12 -5.15 8.58 -4.20
C PHE A 12 -5.46 7.56 -3.11
N TYR A 13 -6.74 7.39 -2.76
CA TYR A 13 -7.12 6.31 -1.83
C TYR A 13 -6.94 4.94 -2.43
N LEU A 14 -7.25 4.75 -3.71
CA LEU A 14 -7.00 3.48 -4.40
C LEU A 14 -5.51 3.12 -4.36
N ARG A 15 -4.63 4.08 -4.66
CA ARG A 15 -3.18 3.91 -4.52
C ARG A 15 -2.81 3.50 -3.09
N LYS A 16 -3.35 4.21 -2.10
CA LYS A 16 -3.07 3.97 -0.69
C LYS A 16 -3.47 2.56 -0.25
N ILE A 17 -4.70 2.12 -0.54
CA ILE A 17 -5.16 0.78 -0.13
C ILE A 17 -4.38 -0.32 -0.85
N LEU A 18 -4.02 -0.13 -2.13
CA LEU A 18 -3.22 -1.10 -2.86
C LEU A 18 -1.83 -1.23 -2.25
N LEU A 19 -1.15 -0.12 -1.92
CA LEU A 19 0.18 -0.17 -1.30
C LEU A 19 0.16 -0.77 0.12
N GLU A 20 -0.85 -0.42 0.92
CA GLU A 20 -0.95 -0.85 2.32
C GLU A 20 -1.42 -2.31 2.46
N LYS A 21 -2.41 -2.74 1.65
CA LYS A 21 -3.08 -4.03 1.81
C LYS A 21 -2.71 -5.08 0.75
N THR A 22 -1.74 -4.81 -0.11
CA THR A 22 -1.27 -5.80 -1.08
C THR A 22 0.24 -5.93 -1.07
N ASP A 23 0.71 -7.12 -1.43
CA ASP A 23 2.11 -7.48 -1.63
C ASP A 23 2.18 -8.74 -2.51
N LYS A 24 3.32 -9.43 -2.52
CA LYS A 24 3.57 -10.64 -3.32
C LYS A 24 2.58 -11.79 -3.00
N ASN A 25 2.02 -11.83 -1.80
CA ASN A 25 1.13 -12.89 -1.32
C ASN A 25 -0.30 -12.41 -1.03
N HIS A 26 -0.50 -11.11 -0.85
CA HIS A 26 -1.80 -10.52 -0.49
C HIS A 26 -2.37 -9.69 -1.64
N TYR A 27 -3.61 -10.00 -2.03
CA TYR A 27 -4.32 -9.38 -3.14
C TYR A 27 -5.62 -8.76 -2.67
N LEU A 28 -6.12 -7.76 -3.40
CA LEU A 28 -7.46 -7.22 -3.23
C LEU A 28 -8.33 -7.52 -4.44
N THR A 29 -9.46 -8.15 -4.21
CA THR A 29 -10.51 -8.31 -5.22
C THR A 29 -11.15 -6.96 -5.54
N MET A 30 -11.82 -6.88 -6.71
CA MET A 30 -12.57 -5.69 -7.08
C MET A 30 -13.68 -5.34 -6.06
N LEU A 31 -14.28 -6.34 -5.41
CA LEU A 31 -15.30 -6.10 -4.37
C LEU A 31 -14.66 -5.46 -3.14
N GLU A 32 -13.55 -5.99 -2.65
CA GLU A 32 -12.84 -5.43 -1.50
C GLU A 32 -12.32 -4.01 -1.75
N ILE A 33 -11.88 -3.72 -2.98
CA ILE A 33 -11.50 -2.35 -3.38
C ILE A 33 -12.70 -1.40 -3.26
N LEU A 34 -13.87 -1.81 -3.78
CA LEU A 34 -15.08 -0.98 -3.73
C LEU A 34 -15.57 -0.79 -2.30
N ASP A 35 -15.53 -1.83 -1.48
CA ASP A 35 -15.94 -1.76 -0.08
C ASP A 35 -14.99 -0.85 0.73
N ALA A 36 -13.67 -0.98 0.53
CA ALA A 36 -12.69 -0.11 1.18
C ALA A 36 -12.86 1.38 0.79
N LEU A 37 -13.23 1.67 -0.46
CA LEU A 37 -13.55 3.03 -0.90
C LEU A 37 -14.88 3.52 -0.30
N LYS A 38 -15.88 2.64 -0.22
CA LYS A 38 -17.19 2.95 0.36
C LYS A 38 -17.10 3.27 1.86
N GLU A 39 -16.26 2.56 2.61
CA GLU A 39 -15.97 2.85 4.03
C GLU A 39 -15.42 4.27 4.24
N ARG A 40 -14.78 4.84 3.21
CA ARG A 40 -14.30 6.23 3.20
C ARG A 40 -15.30 7.24 2.65
N GLY A 41 -16.55 6.81 2.39
CA GLY A 41 -17.59 7.65 1.79
C GLY A 41 -17.38 7.93 0.30
N ILE A 42 -16.58 7.12 -0.39
CA ILE A 42 -16.27 7.28 -1.82
C ILE A 42 -17.06 6.25 -2.60
N LYS A 43 -18.07 6.72 -3.33
CA LYS A 43 -18.82 5.87 -4.25
C LYS A 43 -18.03 5.70 -5.54
N ALA A 44 -17.61 4.47 -5.82
CA ALA A 44 -16.94 4.09 -7.05
C ALA A 44 -17.68 2.93 -7.73
N GLU A 45 -17.46 2.80 -9.04
CA GLU A 45 -17.96 1.69 -9.85
C GLU A 45 -16.80 0.94 -10.50
N ARG A 46 -16.98 -0.35 -10.82
CA ARG A 46 -15.91 -1.20 -11.37
C ARG A 46 -15.21 -0.57 -12.58
N LYS A 47 -16.00 -0.02 -13.51
CA LYS A 47 -15.47 0.64 -14.72
C LYS A 47 -14.57 1.82 -14.38
N SER A 48 -14.94 2.61 -13.37
CA SER A 48 -14.14 3.75 -12.93
C SER A 48 -12.84 3.33 -12.25
N ILE A 49 -12.82 2.17 -11.58
CA ILE A 49 -11.62 1.63 -10.93
C ILE A 49 -10.62 1.11 -11.96
N TYR A 50 -11.08 0.49 -13.06
CA TYR A 50 -10.17 0.08 -14.14
C TYR A 50 -9.38 1.27 -14.68
N ASN A 51 -10.05 2.37 -15.00
CA ASN A 51 -9.40 3.59 -15.46
C ASN A 51 -8.40 4.14 -14.41
N ASP A 52 -8.78 4.14 -13.13
CA ASP A 52 -7.87 4.60 -12.06
C ASP A 52 -6.64 3.69 -11.92
N ILE A 53 -6.80 2.36 -12.04
CA ILE A 53 -5.68 1.40 -12.01
C ILE A 53 -4.73 1.65 -13.18
N ASP A 54 -5.26 1.90 -14.36
CA ASP A 54 -4.44 2.18 -15.55
C ASP A 54 -3.69 3.51 -15.39
N MET A 55 -4.33 4.56 -14.83
CA MET A 55 -3.63 5.79 -14.46
C MET A 55 -2.51 5.56 -13.43
N LEU A 56 -2.73 4.70 -12.43
CA LEU A 56 -1.70 4.37 -11.46
C LEU A 56 -0.52 3.63 -12.09
N ARG A 57 -0.77 2.76 -13.09
CA ARG A 57 0.29 2.12 -13.87
C ARG A 57 1.08 3.12 -14.70
N GLU A 58 0.41 4.07 -15.34
CA GLU A 58 1.08 5.16 -16.09
C GLU A 58 1.97 6.01 -15.19
N LEU A 59 1.59 6.19 -13.91
CA LEU A 59 2.39 6.85 -12.89
C LEU A 59 3.55 5.99 -12.34
N GLY A 60 3.74 4.78 -12.86
CA GLY A 60 4.85 3.89 -12.50
C GLY A 60 4.54 2.87 -11.41
N LEU A 61 3.27 2.73 -10.98
CA LEU A 61 2.89 1.69 -10.02
C LEU A 61 2.75 0.33 -10.72
N GLU A 62 3.58 -0.64 -10.36
CA GLU A 62 3.49 -2.00 -10.92
C GLU A 62 2.34 -2.80 -10.28
N ILE A 63 1.12 -2.62 -10.83
CA ILE A 63 -0.09 -3.33 -10.39
C ILE A 63 -0.36 -4.52 -11.31
N ILE A 64 -0.32 -5.73 -10.76
CA ILE A 64 -0.73 -6.94 -11.47
C ILE A 64 -2.20 -7.25 -11.24
N ASN A 65 -2.80 -7.97 -12.18
CA ASN A 65 -4.14 -8.53 -12.04
C ASN A 65 -4.07 -10.06 -12.15
N HIS A 66 -4.26 -10.74 -11.04
CA HIS A 66 -4.36 -12.20 -10.98
C HIS A 66 -5.82 -12.63 -11.10
N LYS A 67 -6.16 -13.38 -12.15
CA LYS A 67 -7.55 -13.74 -12.53
C LYS A 67 -8.44 -14.22 -11.37
N LYS A 68 -7.87 -14.94 -10.39
CA LYS A 68 -8.62 -15.50 -9.25
C LYS A 68 -8.45 -14.72 -7.94
N LEU A 69 -7.34 -14.00 -7.77
CA LEU A 69 -6.97 -13.40 -6.47
C LEU A 69 -7.24 -11.89 -6.45
N GLY A 70 -7.26 -11.24 -7.61
CA GLY A 70 -7.50 -9.80 -7.74
C GLY A 70 -6.22 -9.03 -8.04
N TYR A 71 -6.11 -7.83 -7.48
CA TYR A 71 -5.08 -6.85 -7.78
C TYR A 71 -4.05 -6.79 -6.66
N ALA A 72 -2.78 -6.65 -7.03
CA ALA A 72 -1.69 -6.42 -6.08
C ALA A 72 -0.60 -5.54 -6.68
N VAL A 73 0.08 -4.80 -5.82
CA VAL A 73 1.31 -4.08 -6.17
C VAL A 73 2.48 -5.03 -5.95
N VAL A 74 3.20 -5.36 -7.02
CA VAL A 74 4.31 -6.35 -6.96
C VAL A 74 5.65 -5.73 -6.64
N LYS A 75 5.82 -4.45 -6.94
CA LYS A 75 7.07 -3.72 -6.72
C LYS A 75 6.78 -2.43 -6.00
N LYS A 76 7.43 -2.27 -4.85
CA LYS A 76 7.40 -1.06 -4.03
C LYS A 76 8.78 -0.42 -4.07
N ASP A 77 8.88 0.77 -3.50
CA ASP A 77 10.15 1.48 -3.39
C ASP A 77 11.14 0.77 -2.46
N PHE A 78 10.62 -0.01 -1.50
CA PHE A 78 11.38 -0.86 -0.61
C PHE A 78 10.75 -2.25 -0.53
N ASP A 79 11.60 -3.27 -0.58
CA ASP A 79 11.22 -4.65 -0.28
C ASP A 79 11.33 -4.93 1.23
N CYS A 80 10.56 -5.92 1.72
CA CYS A 80 10.55 -6.31 3.13
C CYS A 80 11.97 -6.62 3.68
N ASP A 81 12.82 -7.26 2.87
CA ASP A 81 14.20 -7.60 3.25
C ASP A 81 15.10 -6.37 3.38
N GLU A 82 14.92 -5.36 2.52
CA GLU A 82 15.65 -4.09 2.62
C GLU A 82 15.26 -3.34 3.89
N ILE A 83 13.97 -3.33 4.24
CA ILE A 83 13.53 -2.74 5.51
C ILE A 83 14.10 -3.51 6.71
N LYS A 84 14.09 -4.85 6.69
CA LYS A 84 14.70 -5.68 7.76
C LYS A 84 16.19 -5.35 7.92
N LEU A 85 16.91 -5.17 6.81
CA LEU A 85 18.32 -4.77 6.83
C LEU A 85 18.51 -3.39 7.47
N LEU A 86 17.69 -2.40 7.10
CA LEU A 86 17.75 -1.07 7.69
C LEU A 86 17.45 -1.10 9.20
N VAL A 87 16.46 -1.89 9.62
CA VAL A 87 16.12 -2.06 11.05
C VAL A 87 17.31 -2.65 11.82
N LYS A 88 17.95 -3.71 11.32
CA LYS A 88 19.17 -4.27 11.92
C LYS A 88 20.34 -3.28 11.97
N GLY A 89 20.44 -2.43 10.95
CA GLY A 89 21.42 -1.34 10.92
C GLY A 89 21.21 -0.35 12.07
N LEU A 90 19.95 -0.01 12.39
CA LEU A 90 19.62 0.89 13.50
C LEU A 90 20.04 0.34 14.87
N ASP A 91 20.15 -0.99 15.04
CA ASP A 91 20.61 -1.61 16.28
C ASP A 91 22.09 -1.30 16.58
N ASN A 92 22.87 -0.97 15.55
CA ASN A 92 24.29 -0.67 15.67
C ASN A 92 24.58 0.83 15.84
N ILE A 93 23.55 1.67 15.83
CA ILE A 93 23.67 3.12 15.96
C ILE A 93 23.29 3.53 17.38
N ASP A 94 24.15 4.30 18.03
CA ASP A 94 23.87 4.89 19.34
C ASP A 94 22.83 6.03 19.20
N ILE A 95 21.55 5.68 19.37
CA ILE A 95 20.42 6.61 19.36
C ILE A 95 19.45 6.28 20.49
N MET A 96 18.68 7.29 20.93
CA MET A 96 17.60 7.09 21.89
C MET A 96 16.57 6.07 21.38
N GLU A 97 16.18 5.13 22.24
CA GLU A 97 15.19 4.08 21.96
C GLU A 97 13.86 4.63 21.41
N SER A 98 13.41 5.79 21.91
CA SER A 98 12.20 6.46 21.40
C SER A 98 12.34 6.87 19.93
N LYS A 99 13.52 7.36 19.55
CA LYS A 99 13.84 7.77 18.18
C LYS A 99 14.00 6.55 17.26
N LYS A 100 14.64 5.48 17.76
CA LYS A 100 14.77 4.20 17.05
C LYS A 100 13.39 3.62 16.70
N LYS A 101 12.50 3.49 17.70
CA LYS A 101 11.12 3.02 17.50
C LYS A 101 10.35 3.89 16.51
N HIS A 102 10.52 5.21 16.56
CA HIS A 102 9.89 6.13 15.61
C HIS A 102 10.33 5.90 14.17
N ILE A 103 11.64 5.68 13.94
CA ILE A 103 12.18 5.39 12.60
C ILE A 103 11.66 4.04 12.10
N ILE A 104 11.70 2.99 12.93
CA ILE A 104 11.19 1.66 12.59
C ILE A 104 9.71 1.75 12.18
N ASN A 105 8.89 2.49 12.92
CA ASN A 105 7.48 2.68 12.58
C ASN A 105 7.29 3.36 11.23
N LYS A 106 8.12 4.37 10.88
CA LYS A 106 8.07 4.99 9.54
C LYS A 106 8.48 4.02 8.44
N LEU A 107 9.54 3.24 8.65
CA LEU A 107 10.00 2.24 7.69
C LEU A 107 8.93 1.18 7.42
N LYS A 108 8.21 0.74 8.46
CA LYS A 108 7.07 -0.18 8.32
C LYS A 108 5.93 0.37 7.44
N THR A 109 5.77 1.69 7.33
CA THR A 109 4.76 2.28 6.42
C THR A 109 5.13 2.24 4.94
N LEU A 110 6.37 1.85 4.61
CA LEU A 110 6.85 1.74 3.23
C LEU A 110 6.52 0.38 2.60
N VAL A 111 6.11 -0.60 3.42
CA VAL A 111 5.73 -1.96 3.00
C VAL A 111 4.27 -2.25 3.33
N SER A 112 3.76 -3.44 2.97
CA SER A 112 2.36 -3.79 3.30
C SER A 112 2.18 -3.94 4.82
N ILE A 113 0.95 -3.86 5.28
CA ILE A 113 0.60 -4.17 6.69
C ILE A 113 0.93 -5.61 7.09
N TYR A 114 1.11 -6.51 6.12
CA TYR A 114 1.47 -7.91 6.36
C TYR A 114 2.98 -8.04 6.52
N GLU A 115 3.74 -7.49 5.59
CA GLU A 115 5.21 -7.40 5.65
C GLU A 115 5.67 -6.63 6.90
N ALA A 116 4.98 -5.54 7.24
CA ALA A 116 5.23 -4.75 8.46
C ALA A 116 5.10 -5.55 9.76
N LYS A 117 4.25 -6.58 9.79
CA LYS A 117 4.10 -7.48 10.95
C LYS A 117 5.24 -8.49 11.04
N GLU A 118 5.78 -8.91 9.90
CA GLU A 118 6.96 -9.79 9.85
C GLU A 118 8.25 -9.08 10.26
N ILE A 119 8.29 -7.76 10.11
CA ILE A 119 9.37 -6.91 10.64
C ILE A 119 9.20 -6.84 12.17
N LEU A 120 9.54 -7.94 12.84
CA LEU A 120 9.68 -7.99 14.28
C LEU A 120 10.95 -7.24 14.67
N SER A 121 10.76 -6.22 15.51
CA SER A 121 11.82 -5.63 16.32
C SER A 121 12.09 -6.62 17.46
N GLU A 122 13.08 -7.49 17.30
CA GLU A 122 13.75 -8.10 18.44
C GLU A 122 14.57 -7.04 19.19
#